data_AF-A0A8X6WHW0-F1
#
_entry.id   AF-A0A8X6WHW0-F1
#
_cell.length_a   1.000
_cell.length_b   1.000
_cell.length_c   1.000
_cell.angle_alpha   90.00
_cell.angle_beta   90.00
_cell.angle_gamma   90.00
#
_symmetry.space_group_name_H-M   'P 1'
#
loop_
_entity.id
_entity.type
_entity.pdbx_description
1 polymer ?
#
loop_
_entity_poly.entity_id
_entity_poly.type
_entity_poly.pdbx_seq_one_letter_code
_entity_poly.pdbx_strand_id
1 'polypeptide(L)'
;MGVDSAEFHIWQKGHADECGKNFDGTSGAMEMHAALIMYRRSISDCQMRFVSMLSDGDSKTFQFLPDNKIYGSDIKIENEECLNHIAKRLGTSLRNKVKEWKVKKVTLGGRKQGILTDKNITKLQNYYRKAIKDNVPDTDKMKTGIYASLMHCSSTDKKPMNGKCPEGESS
;
A
#
# COMPACT_ATOMS: atom_id res chain seq x y z
N MET A 1 -24.57 8.06 19.93
CA MET A 1 -24.96 8.76 21.18
C MET A 1 -24.26 10.10 21.19
N GLY A 2 -24.96 11.19 21.47
CA GLY A 2 -24.31 12.49 21.65
C GLY A 2 -23.48 12.47 22.93
N VAL A 3 -22.31 13.10 22.91
CA VAL A 3 -21.39 13.19 24.05
C VAL A 3 -22.04 13.86 25.27
N ASP A 4 -23.05 14.70 25.07
CA ASP A 4 -23.80 15.38 26.14
C ASP A 4 -25.06 14.63 26.62
N SER A 5 -25.28 13.40 26.16
CA SER A 5 -26.47 12.63 26.59
C SER A 5 -26.30 12.04 28.00
N ALA A 6 -27.40 11.94 28.75
CA ALA A 6 -27.40 11.26 30.04
C ALA A 6 -26.96 9.79 29.93
N GLU A 7 -27.33 9.13 28.83
CA GLU A 7 -26.90 7.76 28.49
C GLU A 7 -25.38 7.64 28.38
N PHE A 8 -24.71 8.60 27.73
CA PHE A 8 -23.25 8.62 27.61
C PHE A 8 -22.57 8.77 28.97
N HIS A 9 -23.07 9.62 29.85
CA HIS A 9 -22.49 9.82 31.19
C HIS A 9 -22.63 8.56 32.07
N ILE A 10 -23.78 7.88 32.00
CA ILE A 10 -24.00 6.62 32.71
C ILE A 10 -23.04 5.55 32.19
N TRP A 11 -22.93 5.40 30.86
CA TRP A 11 -21.98 4.49 30.25
C TRP A 11 -20.53 4.83 30.64
N GLN A 12 -20.11 6.10 30.55
CA GLN A 12 -18.74 6.53 30.84
C GLN A 12 -18.36 6.23 32.28
N LYS A 13 -19.26 6.48 33.24
CA LYS A 13 -19.01 6.20 34.65
C LYS A 13 -18.88 4.70 34.94
N GLY A 14 -19.68 3.85 34.28
CA GLY A 14 -19.56 2.40 34.40
C GLY A 14 -18.36 1.82 33.65
N HIS A 15 -17.97 2.43 32.53
CA HIS A 15 -16.86 1.97 31.69
C HIS A 15 -15.49 2.40 32.23
N ALA A 16 -15.40 3.45 33.04
CA ALA A 16 -14.13 4.02 33.50
C ALA A 16 -13.21 2.96 34.16
N ASP A 17 -13.78 2.08 34.98
CA ASP A 17 -13.02 1.04 35.70
C ASP A 17 -12.67 -0.17 34.81
N GLU A 18 -13.32 -0.33 33.66
CA GLU A 18 -13.10 -1.39 32.67
C GLU A 18 -12.40 -0.88 31.40
N CYS A 19 -12.01 0.39 31.39
CA CYS A 19 -11.48 1.05 30.20
C CYS A 19 -10.07 0.57 29.90
N GLY A 20 -9.92 -0.28 28.88
CA GLY A 20 -8.63 -0.75 28.38
C GLY A 20 -7.84 0.26 27.53
N LYS A 21 -8.25 1.53 27.49
CA LYS A 21 -7.56 2.57 26.73
C LYS A 21 -6.16 2.80 27.31
N ASN A 22 -5.14 2.62 26.49
CA ASN A 22 -3.73 2.75 26.87
C ASN A 22 -2.98 3.86 26.12
N PHE A 23 -3.69 4.65 25.31
CA PHE A 23 -3.11 5.73 24.52
C PHE A 23 -4.12 6.84 24.28
N ASP A 24 -3.66 8.08 24.45
CA ASP A 24 -4.40 9.31 24.14
C ASP A 24 -3.78 9.99 22.93
N GLY A 25 -4.56 10.13 21.85
CA GLY A 25 -4.12 10.84 20.65
C GLY A 25 -4.79 10.33 19.38
N THR A 26 -4.24 10.74 18.24
CA THR A 26 -4.72 10.28 16.93
C THR A 26 -4.30 8.83 16.67
N SER A 27 -5.01 8.14 15.78
CA SER A 27 -4.64 6.78 15.36
C SER A 27 -3.21 6.72 14.81
N GLY A 28 -2.79 7.69 14.00
CA GLY A 28 -1.42 7.73 13.48
C GLY A 28 -0.36 7.94 14.58
N ALA A 29 -0.68 8.67 15.65
CA ALA A 29 0.21 8.79 16.80
C ALA A 29 0.28 7.47 17.61
N MET A 30 -0.84 6.76 17.71
CA MET A 30 -0.89 5.45 18.37
C MET A 30 0.01 4.44 17.66
N GLU A 31 -0.02 4.37 16.33
CA GLU A 31 0.85 3.49 15.54
C GLU A 31 2.34 3.75 15.78
N MET A 32 2.74 5.04 15.80
CA MET A 32 4.12 5.44 16.09
C MET A 32 4.56 5.03 17.49
N HIS A 33 3.71 5.27 18.51
CA HIS A 33 4.00 4.90 19.89
C HIS A 33 4.03 3.37 20.09
N ALA A 34 3.11 2.63 19.47
CA ALA A 34 3.09 1.18 19.53
C ALA A 34 4.37 0.58 18.93
N ALA A 35 4.79 1.06 17.75
CA ALA A 35 6.05 0.65 17.13
C ALA A 35 7.24 0.96 18.04
N LEU A 36 7.31 2.16 18.61
CA LEU A 36 8.38 2.53 19.55
C LEU A 36 8.47 1.58 20.74
N ILE A 37 7.33 1.23 21.34
CA ILE A 37 7.26 0.27 22.46
C ILE A 37 7.75 -1.11 21.99
N MET A 38 7.26 -1.61 20.86
CA MET A 38 7.69 -2.89 20.30
C MET A 38 9.20 -2.94 20.04
N TYR A 39 9.76 -1.89 19.44
CA TYR A 39 11.18 -1.80 19.12
C TYR A 39 12.06 -1.73 20.38
N ARG A 40 11.61 -1.05 21.44
CA ARG A 40 12.29 -1.08 22.74
C ARG A 40 12.26 -2.47 23.37
N ARG A 41 11.10 -3.13 23.34
CA ARG A 41 10.92 -4.50 23.85
C ARG A 41 11.76 -5.52 23.09
N SER A 42 11.99 -5.32 21.80
CA SER A 42 12.87 -6.21 21.02
C SER A 42 14.26 -6.30 21.66
N ILE A 43 14.75 -5.20 22.25
CA ILE A 43 16.04 -5.14 22.95
C ILE A 43 15.90 -5.76 24.34
N SER A 44 14.96 -5.27 25.16
CA SER A 44 14.88 -5.65 26.58
C SER A 44 14.45 -7.10 26.79
N ASP A 45 13.49 -7.57 25.99
CA ASP A 45 12.80 -8.83 26.23
C ASP A 45 13.31 -9.93 25.30
N CYS A 46 13.80 -9.56 24.11
CA CYS A 46 14.20 -10.51 23.06
C CYS A 46 15.68 -10.42 22.66
N GLN A 47 16.43 -9.43 23.16
CA GLN A 47 17.85 -9.21 22.83
C GLN A 47 18.13 -9.15 21.31
N MET A 48 17.18 -8.65 20.52
CA MET A 48 17.26 -8.55 19.07
C MET A 48 16.93 -7.15 18.55
N ARG A 49 17.29 -6.88 17.29
CA ARG A 49 17.02 -5.59 16.62
C ARG A 49 16.36 -5.81 15.27
N PHE A 50 15.31 -5.05 15.00
CA PHE A 50 14.66 -5.03 13.69
C PHE A 50 15.39 -4.06 12.77
N VAL A 51 16.10 -4.59 11.77
CA VAL A 51 16.85 -3.79 10.80
C VAL A 51 16.08 -3.48 9.52
N SER A 52 14.96 -4.16 9.29
CA SER A 52 14.03 -3.87 8.20
C SER A 52 12.61 -3.68 8.72
N MET A 53 11.88 -2.76 8.10
CA MET A 53 10.47 -2.49 8.35
C MET A 53 9.72 -2.55 7.02
N LEU A 54 8.71 -3.41 6.95
CA LEU A 54 7.76 -3.40 5.83
C LEU A 54 6.68 -2.34 6.10
N SER A 55 6.54 -1.35 5.21
CA SER A 55 5.52 -0.33 5.36
C SER A 55 4.80 0.03 4.05
N ASP A 56 3.61 0.61 4.20
CA ASP A 56 2.79 1.11 3.10
C ASP A 56 3.21 2.56 2.75
N GLY A 57 4.34 2.73 2.04
CA GLY A 57 4.79 4.03 1.54
C GLY A 57 5.33 4.98 2.63
N ASP A 58 5.00 6.28 2.55
CA ASP A 58 5.42 7.31 3.52
C ASP A 58 4.86 7.02 4.94
N SER A 59 5.58 6.17 5.66
CA SER A 59 5.27 5.80 7.03
C SER A 59 5.87 6.82 7.99
N LYS A 60 5.02 7.61 8.66
CA LYS A 60 5.46 8.48 9.76
C LYS A 60 6.19 7.69 10.85
N THR A 61 5.80 6.43 11.06
CA THR A 61 6.47 5.50 11.97
C THR A 61 7.91 5.22 11.57
N PHE A 62 8.18 5.07 10.27
CA PHE A 62 9.55 4.85 9.78
C PHE A 62 10.45 6.04 10.06
N GLN A 63 9.95 7.27 9.95
CA GLN A 63 10.70 8.48 10.30
C GLN A 63 10.84 8.65 11.83
N PHE A 64 9.78 8.30 12.57
CA PHE A 64 9.72 8.45 14.02
C PHE A 64 10.72 7.57 14.78
N LEU A 65 11.01 6.35 14.30
CA LEU A 65 11.89 5.42 15.01
C LEU A 65 13.38 5.88 15.05
N PRO A 66 14.01 6.29 13.94
CA PRO A 66 15.35 6.88 13.94
C PRO A 66 15.46 8.16 14.77
N ASP A 67 14.45 9.03 14.73
CA ASP A 67 14.43 10.27 15.53
C ASP A 67 14.50 9.99 17.04
N ASN A 68 13.94 8.86 17.47
CA ASN A 68 14.00 8.39 18.85
C ASN A 68 15.24 7.55 19.18
N LYS A 69 16.19 7.40 18.23
CA LYS A 69 17.48 6.70 18.40
C LYS A 69 17.37 5.32 19.05
N ILE A 70 16.32 4.55 18.70
CA ILE A 70 16.00 3.24 19.30
C ILE A 70 17.21 2.31 19.41
N TYR A 71 18.03 2.23 18.36
CA TYR A 71 19.22 1.37 18.30
C TYR A 71 20.54 2.15 18.28
N GLY A 72 20.52 3.45 18.63
CA GLY A 72 21.68 4.34 18.47
C GLY A 72 21.86 4.85 17.04
N SER A 73 23.00 5.51 16.77
CA SER A 73 23.37 6.06 15.46
C SER A 73 23.88 5.02 14.46
N ASP A 74 24.32 3.88 14.97
CA ASP A 74 25.14 2.95 14.19
C ASP A 74 24.29 1.92 13.42
N ILE A 75 23.00 1.83 13.76
CA ILE A 75 22.08 0.86 13.20
C ILE A 75 20.99 1.57 12.43
N LYS A 76 21.00 1.37 11.11
CA LYS A 76 19.99 1.90 10.20
C LYS A 76 18.84 0.90 10.08
N ILE A 77 17.61 1.39 10.21
CA ILE A 77 16.40 0.65 9.86
C ILE A 77 16.12 0.95 8.39
N GLU A 78 15.97 -0.10 7.58
CA GLU A 78 15.60 0.01 6.17
C GLU A 78 14.08 -0.10 6.00
N ASN A 79 13.52 0.74 5.12
CA ASN A 79 12.11 0.65 4.78
C ASN A 79 11.96 -0.22 3.52
N GLU A 80 11.13 -1.24 3.61
CA GLU A 80 10.69 -2.03 2.47
C GLU A 80 9.27 -1.61 2.08
N GLU A 81 9.06 -1.31 0.80
CA GLU A 81 7.72 -0.97 0.31
C GLU A 81 6.88 -2.23 0.09
N CYS A 82 5.66 -2.21 0.64
CA CYS A 82 4.72 -3.29 0.38
C CYS A 82 4.31 -3.34 -1.09
N LEU A 83 4.49 -4.49 -1.74
CA LEU A 83 4.05 -4.71 -3.12
C LEU A 83 2.56 -4.39 -3.34
N ASN A 84 1.72 -4.65 -2.33
CA ASN A 84 0.30 -4.29 -2.38
C ASN A 84 0.11 -2.77 -2.44
N HIS A 85 0.91 -2.00 -1.70
CA HIS A 85 0.90 -0.55 -1.74
C HIS A 85 1.32 -0.03 -3.12
N ILE A 86 2.41 -0.56 -3.69
CA ILE A 86 2.87 -0.17 -5.04
C ILE A 86 1.77 -0.42 -6.09
N ALA A 87 1.12 -1.59 -6.04
CA ALA A 87 0.02 -1.91 -6.94
C ALA A 87 -1.22 -1.01 -6.71
N LYS A 88 -1.51 -0.61 -5.47
CA LYS A 88 -2.56 0.37 -5.14
C LYS A 88 -2.26 1.74 -5.73
N ARG A 89 -1.01 2.21 -5.66
CA ARG A 89 -0.57 3.49 -6.25
C ARG A 89 -0.87 3.55 -7.75
N LEU A 90 -0.57 2.48 -8.51
CA LEU A 90 -0.91 2.42 -9.93
C LEU A 90 -2.40 2.64 -10.18
N GLY A 91 -3.26 1.93 -9.44
CA GLY A 91 -4.71 2.06 -9.59
C GLY A 91 -5.23 3.44 -9.24
N THR A 92 -4.74 4.05 -8.16
CA THR A 92 -5.08 5.42 -7.79
C THR A 92 -4.68 6.39 -8.90
N SER A 93 -3.46 6.27 -9.44
CA SER A 93 -2.99 7.09 -10.56
C SER A 93 -3.87 6.95 -11.81
N LEU A 94 -4.26 5.73 -12.18
CA LEU A 94 -5.16 5.48 -13.32
C LEU A 94 -6.55 6.10 -13.09
N ARG A 95 -7.15 5.92 -11.90
CA ARG A 95 -8.44 6.53 -11.55
C ARG A 95 -8.37 8.05 -11.58
N ASN A 96 -7.27 8.63 -11.09
CA ASN A 96 -7.04 10.07 -11.14
C ASN A 96 -6.92 10.57 -12.58
N LYS A 97 -6.24 9.83 -13.46
CA LYS A 97 -6.19 10.17 -14.89
C LYS A 97 -7.55 10.09 -15.54
N VAL A 98 -8.37 9.07 -15.26
CA VAL A 98 -9.75 9.01 -15.78
C VAL A 98 -10.55 10.25 -15.35
N LYS A 99 -10.42 10.70 -14.10
CA LYS A 99 -11.07 11.93 -13.61
C LYS A 99 -10.54 13.19 -14.32
N GLU A 100 -9.22 13.32 -14.45
CA GLU A 100 -8.58 14.46 -15.11
C GLU A 100 -9.05 14.63 -16.56
N TRP A 101 -9.04 13.55 -17.34
CA TRP A 101 -9.43 13.58 -18.74
C TRP A 101 -10.93 13.79 -18.94
N LYS A 102 -11.76 13.35 -18.00
CA LYS A 102 -13.20 13.63 -18.00
C LYS A 102 -13.48 15.13 -17.96
N VAL A 103 -12.72 15.91 -17.18
CA VAL A 103 -12.83 17.39 -17.13
C VAL A 103 -12.49 18.01 -18.49
N LYS A 104 -11.53 17.43 -19.21
CA LYS A 104 -11.13 17.82 -20.57
C LYS A 104 -12.11 17.33 -21.67
N LYS A 105 -13.29 16.84 -21.30
CA LYS A 105 -14.32 16.26 -22.19
C LYS A 105 -13.84 15.04 -23.00
N VAL A 106 -12.76 14.37 -22.56
CA VAL A 106 -12.28 13.11 -23.13
C VAL A 106 -12.69 11.96 -22.21
N THR A 107 -13.43 11.00 -22.75
CA THR A 107 -13.98 9.90 -21.97
C THR A 107 -13.02 8.70 -21.96
N LEU A 108 -12.24 8.57 -20.88
CA LEU A 108 -11.38 7.40 -20.62
C LEU A 108 -12.03 6.35 -19.71
N GLY A 109 -13.24 6.60 -19.20
CA GLY A 109 -14.07 5.69 -18.38
C GLY A 109 -15.41 5.38 -19.07
N GLY A 110 -16.22 4.44 -18.57
CA GLY A 110 -17.55 4.15 -19.14
C GLY A 110 -17.78 2.70 -19.56
N ARG A 111 -18.69 2.44 -20.51
CA ARG A 111 -19.17 1.08 -20.84
C ARG A 111 -18.58 0.45 -22.11
N LYS A 112 -17.73 1.17 -22.86
CA LYS A 112 -17.16 0.59 -24.10
C LYS A 112 -15.97 -0.32 -23.78
N GLN A 113 -15.71 -1.26 -24.67
CA GLN A 113 -14.54 -2.15 -24.61
C GLN A 113 -13.23 -1.34 -24.69
N GLY A 114 -12.20 -1.76 -23.97
CA GLY A 114 -10.89 -1.11 -23.97
C GLY A 114 -10.78 0.17 -23.13
N ILE A 115 -11.84 0.53 -22.40
CA ILE A 115 -11.87 1.73 -21.55
C ILE A 115 -11.37 1.43 -20.12
N LEU A 116 -10.78 2.41 -19.43
CA LEU A 116 -10.31 2.30 -18.04
C LEU A 116 -11.48 2.32 -17.04
N THR A 117 -12.30 1.27 -17.05
CA THR A 117 -13.30 1.01 -16.01
C THR A 117 -12.62 0.64 -14.69
N ASP A 118 -13.33 0.75 -13.57
CA ASP A 118 -12.77 0.35 -12.26
C ASP A 118 -12.35 -1.14 -12.23
N LYS A 119 -13.14 -2.01 -12.89
CA LYS A 119 -12.81 -3.42 -13.09
C LYS A 119 -11.50 -3.60 -13.88
N ASN A 120 -11.34 -2.86 -14.99
CA ASN A 120 -10.13 -2.94 -15.81
C ASN A 120 -8.91 -2.36 -15.09
N ILE A 121 -9.07 -1.27 -14.34
CA ILE A 121 -8.02 -0.72 -13.49
C ILE A 121 -7.59 -1.75 -12.45
N THR A 122 -8.55 -2.37 -11.74
CA THR A 122 -8.25 -3.43 -10.77
C THR A 122 -7.52 -4.62 -11.40
N LYS A 123 -7.91 -5.02 -12.62
CA LYS A 123 -7.23 -6.06 -13.39
C LYS A 123 -5.78 -5.67 -13.69
N LEU A 124 -5.54 -4.43 -14.13
CA LEU A 124 -4.19 -3.89 -14.37
C LEU A 124 -3.34 -3.83 -13.09
N GLN A 125 -3.94 -3.47 -11.94
CA GLN A 125 -3.24 -3.50 -10.65
C GLN A 125 -2.77 -4.93 -10.29
N ASN A 126 -3.62 -5.93 -10.52
CA ASN A 126 -3.28 -7.33 -10.26
C ASN A 126 -2.19 -7.84 -11.20
N TYR A 127 -2.24 -7.50 -12.49
CA TYR A 127 -1.17 -7.84 -13.43
C TYR A 127 0.15 -7.17 -13.09
N TYR A 128 0.12 -5.89 -12.74
CA TYR A 128 1.31 -5.18 -12.28
C TYR A 128 1.93 -5.83 -11.04
N ARG A 129 1.10 -6.17 -10.04
CA ARG A 129 1.52 -6.91 -8.85
C ARG A 129 2.14 -8.26 -9.19
N LYS A 130 1.49 -9.04 -10.07
CA LYS A 130 1.97 -10.36 -10.50
C LYS A 130 3.30 -10.26 -11.25
N ALA A 131 3.41 -9.32 -12.19
CA ALA A 131 4.63 -9.10 -12.95
C ALA A 131 5.84 -8.76 -12.06
N ILE A 132 5.65 -7.96 -11.00
CA ILE A 132 6.74 -7.70 -10.04
C ILE A 132 7.06 -8.97 -9.24
N LYS A 133 6.03 -9.64 -8.69
CA LYS A 133 6.21 -10.83 -7.85
C LYS A 133 6.95 -11.95 -8.59
N ASP A 134 6.60 -12.20 -9.85
CA ASP A 134 7.13 -13.31 -10.63
C ASP A 134 8.56 -13.06 -11.13
N ASN A 135 9.03 -11.80 -11.10
CA ASN A 135 10.33 -11.42 -11.67
C ASN A 135 11.32 -10.85 -10.64
N VAL A 136 10.95 -10.78 -9.35
CA VAL A 136 11.86 -10.37 -8.28
C VAL A 136 13.05 -11.34 -8.15
N PRO A 137 14.28 -10.86 -7.91
CA PRO A 137 14.72 -9.46 -7.72
C PRO A 137 15.16 -8.73 -8.99
N ASP A 138 14.98 -9.31 -10.18
CA ASP A 138 15.48 -8.76 -11.44
C ASP A 138 14.62 -7.61 -11.96
N THR A 139 15.10 -6.37 -11.77
CA THR A 139 14.36 -5.15 -12.13
C THR A 139 14.06 -5.02 -13.62
N ASP A 140 14.90 -5.58 -14.50
CA ASP A 140 14.70 -5.48 -15.95
C ASP A 140 13.68 -6.52 -16.43
N LYS A 141 13.65 -7.71 -15.82
CA LYS A 141 12.55 -8.67 -16.00
C LYS A 141 11.24 -8.14 -15.44
N MET A 142 11.24 -7.48 -14.28
CA MET A 142 10.04 -6.82 -13.74
C MET A 142 9.48 -5.80 -14.73
N LYS A 143 10.31 -4.88 -15.24
CA LYS A 143 9.90 -3.90 -16.27
C LYS A 143 9.34 -4.61 -17.50
N THR A 144 10.03 -5.65 -17.97
CA THR A 144 9.60 -6.42 -19.13
C THR A 144 8.23 -7.06 -18.93
N GLY A 145 7.99 -7.72 -17.79
CA GLY A 145 6.70 -8.32 -17.45
C GLY A 145 5.58 -7.30 -17.27
N ILE A 146 5.88 -6.12 -16.71
CA ILE A 146 4.91 -5.01 -16.60
C ILE A 146 4.51 -4.53 -18.00
N TYR A 147 5.48 -4.29 -18.89
CA TYR A 147 5.20 -3.87 -20.26
C TYR A 147 4.48 -4.97 -21.06
N ALA A 148 4.83 -6.24 -20.87
CA ALA A 148 4.14 -7.36 -21.49
C ALA A 148 2.65 -7.37 -21.11
N SER A 149 2.35 -7.22 -19.82
CA SER A 149 0.97 -7.15 -19.31
C SER A 149 0.19 -5.98 -19.92
N LEU A 150 0.82 -4.81 -20.04
CA LEU A 150 0.23 -3.62 -20.63
C LEU A 150 -0.06 -3.80 -22.14
N MET A 151 0.92 -4.35 -22.87
CA MET A 151 0.81 -4.61 -24.30
C MET A 151 -0.27 -5.66 -24.58
N HIS A 152 -0.32 -6.74 -23.80
CA HIS A 152 -1.38 -7.74 -23.86
C HIS A 152 -2.77 -7.11 -23.64
N CYS A 153 -2.93 -6.26 -22.62
CA CYS A 153 -4.19 -5.56 -22.36
C CYS A 153 -4.59 -4.56 -23.46
N SER A 154 -3.63 -4.09 -24.25
CA SER A 154 -3.84 -3.13 -25.35
C SER A 154 -3.95 -3.81 -26.72
N SER A 155 -3.72 -5.13 -26.76
CA SER A 155 -3.73 -5.94 -27.98
C SER A 155 -5.17 -6.08 -28.52
N THR A 156 -5.29 -6.09 -29.84
CA THR A 156 -6.56 -6.37 -30.54
C THR A 156 -6.28 -7.27 -31.73
N ASP A 157 -7.29 -7.95 -32.26
CA ASP A 157 -7.14 -8.81 -33.46
C ASP A 157 -6.56 -8.04 -34.66
N LYS A 158 -6.88 -6.74 -34.76
CA LYS A 158 -6.39 -5.86 -35.82
C LYS A 158 -4.97 -5.34 -35.58
N LYS A 159 -4.53 -5.31 -34.32
CA LYS A 159 -3.21 -4.83 -33.91
C LYS A 159 -2.70 -5.69 -32.76
N PRO A 160 -2.17 -6.89 -33.06
CA PRO A 160 -1.65 -7.77 -32.03
C PRO A 160 -0.41 -7.14 -31.39
N MET A 161 -0.37 -7.17 -30.06
CA MET A 161 0.71 -6.61 -29.25
C MET A 161 1.30 -7.68 -28.33
N ASN A 162 1.43 -8.91 -28.82
CA ASN A 162 1.92 -10.07 -28.08
C ASN A 162 3.44 -10.22 -28.07
N GLY A 163 4.21 -9.36 -28.74
CA GLY A 163 5.68 -9.50 -28.89
C GLY A 163 6.51 -9.39 -27.60
N LYS A 164 5.88 -9.24 -26.43
CA LYS A 164 6.53 -9.30 -25.11
C LYS A 164 5.97 -10.42 -24.21
N CYS A 165 5.03 -11.23 -24.72
CA CYS A 165 4.51 -12.38 -23.99
C CYS A 165 5.52 -13.54 -24.07
N PRO A 166 5.57 -14.44 -23.08
CA PRO A 166 6.40 -15.63 -23.13
C PRO A 166 6.00 -16.52 -24.32
N GLU A 167 6.98 -17.11 -25.01
CA GLU A 167 6.71 -18.06 -26.10
C GLU A 167 6.29 -19.44 -25.53
N GLY A 168 5.39 -20.14 -26.22
CA GLY A 168 4.98 -21.52 -25.88
C GLY A 168 3.84 -21.64 -24.86
N GLU A 169 3.77 -22.77 -24.15
CA GLU A 169 2.69 -23.12 -23.18
C GLU A 169 2.56 -22.18 -21.97
N SER A 170 3.47 -21.20 -21.85
CA SER A 170 3.51 -20.21 -20.79
C SER A 170 2.96 -18.83 -21.19
N SER A 171 2.38 -18.70 -22.40
CA SER A 171 1.63 -17.53 -22.88
C SER A 171 0.29 -17.31 -22.16
#